data_AF-A0A9E5BS90-F1
#
_entry.id   AF-A0A9E5BS90-F1
#
_cell.length_a   1.000
_cell.length_b   1.000
_cell.length_c   1.000
_cell.angle_alpha   90.00
_cell.angle_beta   90.00
_cell.angle_gamma   90.00
#
_symmetry.space_group_name_H-M   'P 1'
#
loop_
_entity.id
_entity.type
_entity.pdbx_description
1 polymer ?
#
loop_
_entity_poly.entity_id
_entity_poly.type
_entity_poly.pdbx_seq_one_letter_code
_entity_poly.pdbx_strand_id
1 'polypeptide(L)'
;AASPNLLKHRGRFLQHMGFIAMNPSNHFQSHWDYFQNLVRGDEQDAKAHIRFYDEYNAVLDMDAHYYLDTIRTVFKDYALPNGNWMVGNELVKPQDILQSALLTIEGEMDDISGSGQTRAAHKLCKGIEESRKEHYEVSGAGHYGIFSGSRWRNKVYPRIQQFIRAHHRSNPSNQDAN
;
A
#
# COMPACT_ATOMS: atom_id res chain seq x y z
N ALA A 1 -35.39 -22.03 1.59
CA ALA A 1 -34.19 -21.65 2.37
C ALA A 1 -32.97 -22.23 1.67
N ALA A 2 -32.07 -21.39 1.15
CA ALA A 2 -30.88 -21.85 0.42
C ALA A 2 -29.78 -22.26 1.41
N SER A 3 -29.10 -23.36 1.11
CA SER A 3 -28.08 -23.97 1.97
C SER A 3 -26.89 -23.01 2.24
N PRO A 4 -26.34 -22.94 3.47
CA PRO A 4 -25.26 -22.02 3.86
C PRO A 4 -23.99 -22.11 3.01
N ASN A 5 -23.76 -23.25 2.35
CA ASN A 5 -22.61 -23.44 1.45
C ASN A 5 -22.74 -22.70 0.12
N LEU A 6 -23.93 -22.27 -0.30
CA LEU A 6 -24.12 -21.52 -1.55
C LEU A 6 -23.71 -20.04 -1.46
N LEU A 7 -23.72 -19.44 -0.26
CA LEU A 7 -23.38 -18.03 -0.07
C LEU A 7 -21.87 -17.76 -0.06
N LYS A 8 -21.05 -18.68 0.46
CA LYS A 8 -19.59 -18.54 0.50
C LYS A 8 -18.97 -18.46 -0.91
N HIS A 9 -19.50 -19.19 -1.88
CA HIS A 9 -19.00 -19.17 -3.25
C HIS A 9 -19.38 -17.89 -4.03
N ARG A 10 -20.44 -17.18 -3.62
CA ARG A 10 -20.91 -15.96 -4.29
C ARG A 10 -20.13 -14.72 -3.92
N GLY A 11 -19.67 -14.60 -2.67
CA GLY A 11 -18.86 -13.46 -2.20
C GLY A 11 -17.52 -13.37 -2.93
N ARG A 12 -16.82 -14.50 -3.05
CA ARG A 12 -15.53 -14.61 -3.79
C ARG A 12 -15.68 -14.25 -5.26
N PHE A 13 -16.74 -14.76 -5.91
CA PHE A 13 -17.02 -14.47 -7.31
C PHE A 13 -17.38 -12.98 -7.53
N LEU A 14 -18.18 -12.39 -6.64
CA LEU A 14 -18.55 -10.96 -6.72
C LEU A 14 -17.38 -10.03 -6.39
N GLN A 15 -16.48 -10.41 -5.47
CA GLN A 15 -15.25 -9.67 -5.16
C GLN A 15 -14.27 -9.71 -6.33
N HIS A 16 -14.05 -10.88 -6.92
CA HIS A 16 -13.15 -11.04 -8.07
C HIS A 16 -13.72 -10.36 -9.32
N MET A 17 -15.01 -10.55 -9.60
CA MET A 17 -15.68 -9.89 -10.72
C MET A 17 -15.83 -8.39 -10.49
N GLY A 18 -16.00 -7.92 -9.25
CA GLY A 18 -16.07 -6.49 -8.91
C GLY A 18 -14.71 -5.80 -9.06
N PHE A 19 -13.63 -6.43 -8.58
CA PHE A 19 -12.26 -5.95 -8.78
C PHE A 19 -11.87 -5.93 -10.27
N ILE A 20 -12.18 -7.01 -11.00
CA ILE A 20 -11.99 -7.05 -12.46
C ILE A 20 -12.89 -6.01 -13.15
N ALA A 21 -14.15 -5.83 -12.74
CA ALA A 21 -15.07 -4.92 -13.44
C ALA A 21 -14.86 -3.44 -13.12
N MET A 22 -14.23 -3.09 -11.98
CA MET A 22 -13.99 -1.70 -11.61
C MET A 22 -12.93 -1.01 -12.49
N ASN A 23 -12.02 -1.77 -13.12
CA ASN A 23 -11.17 -1.32 -14.22
C ASN A 23 -10.35 -2.50 -14.81
N PRO A 24 -10.97 -3.38 -15.62
CA PRO A 24 -10.34 -4.64 -16.04
C PRO A 24 -9.10 -4.40 -16.89
N SER A 25 -9.17 -3.39 -17.75
CA SER A 25 -8.08 -2.94 -18.60
C SER A 25 -6.91 -2.39 -17.78
N ASN A 26 -7.15 -1.55 -16.76
CA ASN A 26 -6.05 -0.92 -16.03
C ASN A 26 -5.38 -1.86 -15.03
N HIS A 27 -6.12 -2.79 -14.43
CA HIS A 27 -5.50 -3.85 -13.62
C HIS A 27 -4.67 -4.79 -14.48
N PHE A 28 -5.21 -5.27 -15.61
CA PHE A 28 -4.43 -6.12 -16.51
C PHE A 28 -3.21 -5.39 -17.10
N GLN A 29 -3.34 -4.09 -17.39
CA GLN A 29 -2.25 -3.24 -17.87
C GLN A 29 -1.18 -3.02 -16.79
N SER A 30 -1.55 -2.71 -15.54
CA SER A 30 -0.58 -2.56 -14.43
C SER A 30 0.18 -3.86 -14.14
N HIS A 31 -0.48 -5.01 -14.29
CA HIS A 31 0.13 -6.33 -14.23
C HIS A 31 1.07 -6.61 -15.41
N TRP A 32 0.64 -6.25 -16.62
CA TRP A 32 1.47 -6.36 -17.82
C TRP A 32 2.69 -5.44 -17.75
N ASP A 33 2.53 -4.23 -17.20
CA ASP A 33 3.59 -3.25 -17.05
C ASP A 33 4.54 -3.61 -15.92
N TYR A 34 4.07 -4.21 -14.81
CA TYR A 34 4.94 -4.85 -13.82
C TYR A 34 5.76 -5.98 -14.44
N PHE A 35 5.12 -6.87 -15.22
CA PHE A 35 5.79 -7.95 -15.94
C PHE A 35 6.83 -7.43 -16.94
N GLN A 36 6.49 -6.43 -17.76
CA GLN A 36 7.41 -5.79 -18.69
C GLN A 36 8.58 -5.12 -17.95
N ASN A 37 8.33 -4.47 -16.82
CA ASN A 37 9.37 -3.84 -16.00
C ASN A 37 10.27 -4.85 -15.26
N LEU A 38 9.75 -6.03 -14.92
CA LEU A 38 10.50 -7.15 -14.35
C LEU A 38 11.40 -7.79 -15.43
N VAL A 39 10.82 -8.11 -16.59
CA VAL A 39 11.51 -8.75 -17.73
C VAL A 39 12.55 -7.83 -18.36
N ARG A 40 12.27 -6.53 -18.48
CA ARG A 40 13.26 -5.53 -18.98
C ARG A 40 14.38 -5.25 -17.98
N GLY A 41 14.23 -5.66 -16.72
CA GLY A 41 15.17 -5.38 -15.63
C GLY A 41 15.97 -6.58 -15.14
N ASP A 42 15.51 -7.81 -15.36
CA ASP A 42 16.16 -9.06 -14.96
C ASP A 42 15.93 -10.12 -16.05
N GLU A 43 16.99 -10.56 -16.74
CA GLU A 43 16.99 -11.71 -17.67
C GLU A 43 16.72 -13.07 -16.98
N GLN A 44 16.35 -13.07 -15.70
CA GLN A 44 16.25 -14.29 -14.91
C GLN A 44 14.80 -14.66 -14.55
N ASP A 45 14.33 -15.63 -15.33
CA ASP A 45 13.87 -16.94 -14.85
C ASP A 45 12.34 -17.15 -14.83
N ALA A 46 11.86 -17.95 -15.79
CA ALA A 46 10.48 -18.49 -15.95
C ALA A 46 9.84 -18.96 -14.62
N LYS A 47 10.66 -19.40 -13.66
CA LYS A 47 10.24 -19.87 -12.32
C LYS A 47 9.84 -18.74 -11.36
N ALA A 48 10.41 -17.55 -11.49
CA ALA A 48 9.96 -16.37 -10.77
C ALA A 48 8.54 -15.98 -11.24
N HIS A 49 8.26 -16.16 -12.54
CA HIS A 49 6.93 -15.91 -13.11
C HIS A 49 5.86 -16.82 -12.52
N ILE A 50 6.11 -18.14 -12.42
CA ILE A 50 5.12 -19.08 -11.86
C ILE A 50 4.84 -18.78 -10.39
N ARG A 51 5.88 -18.56 -9.58
CA ARG A 51 5.71 -18.22 -8.15
C ARG A 51 4.95 -16.92 -7.94
N PHE A 52 5.20 -15.91 -8.78
CA PHE A 52 4.46 -14.66 -8.70
C PHE A 52 2.98 -14.83 -9.02
N TYR A 53 2.63 -15.65 -10.02
CA TYR A 53 1.23 -15.96 -10.33
C TYR A 53 0.54 -16.74 -9.19
N ASP A 54 1.25 -17.66 -8.54
CA ASP A 54 0.73 -18.40 -7.39
C ASP A 54 0.49 -17.47 -6.18
N GLU A 55 1.41 -16.54 -5.91
CA GLU A 55 1.27 -15.54 -4.84
C GLU A 55 0.17 -14.52 -5.13
N TYR A 56 0.02 -14.08 -6.39
CA TYR A 56 -1.00 -13.11 -6.77
C TYR A 56 -2.42 -13.70 -6.76
N ASN A 57 -2.56 -14.97 -7.15
CA ASN A 57 -3.83 -15.69 -7.09
C ASN A 57 -4.17 -16.19 -5.67
N ALA A 58 -3.31 -15.94 -4.68
CA ALA A 58 -3.63 -16.15 -3.27
C ALA A 58 -4.63 -15.08 -2.79
N VAL A 59 -5.87 -15.19 -3.26
CA VAL A 59 -6.97 -14.30 -2.86
C VAL A 59 -7.36 -14.64 -1.43
N LEU A 60 -7.19 -13.67 -0.54
CA LEU A 60 -7.73 -13.74 0.81
C LEU A 60 -9.24 -13.54 0.76
N ASP A 61 -9.99 -14.48 1.35
CA ASP A 61 -11.42 -14.33 1.55
C ASP A 61 -11.67 -13.24 2.59
N MET A 62 -12.25 -12.13 2.14
CA MET A 62 -12.64 -11.02 3.01
C MET A 62 -14.14 -11.05 3.27
N ASP A 63 -14.54 -10.62 4.47
CA ASP A 63 -15.94 -10.45 4.79
C ASP A 63 -16.59 -9.38 3.90
N ALA A 64 -17.80 -9.63 3.42
CA ALA A 64 -18.50 -8.75 2.49
C ALA A 64 -18.79 -7.37 3.11
N HIS A 65 -19.07 -7.30 4.42
CA HIS A 65 -19.27 -6.02 5.10
C HIS A 65 -17.99 -5.21 5.12
N TYR A 66 -16.85 -5.83 5.42
CA TYR A 66 -15.55 -5.17 5.41
C TYR A 66 -15.21 -4.60 4.02
N TYR A 67 -15.43 -5.39 2.95
CA TYR A 67 -15.16 -4.96 1.58
C TYR A 67 -16.04 -3.79 1.14
N LEU A 68 -17.37 -3.89 1.35
CA LEU A 68 -18.30 -2.84 0.96
C LEU A 68 -18.11 -1.56 1.79
N ASP A 69 -17.81 -1.69 3.08
CA ASP A 69 -17.52 -0.55 3.94
C ASP A 69 -16.22 0.16 3.52
N THR A 70 -15.20 -0.60 3.09
CA THR A 70 -13.97 -0.02 2.52
C THR A 70 -14.27 0.78 1.24
N ILE A 71 -15.05 0.20 0.31
CA ILE A 71 -15.44 0.91 -0.93
C ILE A 71 -16.16 2.22 -0.60
N ARG A 72 -17.15 2.16 0.30
CA ARG A 72 -17.92 3.34 0.69
C ARG A 72 -17.02 4.38 1.38
N THR A 73 -16.39 4.01 2.48
CA THR A 73 -15.65 4.93 3.34
C THR A 73 -14.43 5.54 2.66
N VAL A 74 -13.63 4.73 1.95
CA VAL A 74 -12.35 5.17 1.36
C VAL A 74 -12.56 5.75 -0.04
N PHE A 75 -13.29 5.05 -0.91
CA PHE A 75 -13.33 5.37 -2.34
C PHE A 75 -14.55 6.18 -2.78
N LYS A 76 -15.64 6.23 -2.00
CA LYS A 76 -16.84 7.04 -2.32
C LYS A 76 -16.94 8.28 -1.46
N ASP A 77 -16.85 8.11 -0.14
CA ASP A 77 -17.09 9.17 0.83
C ASP A 77 -15.82 9.98 1.12
N TYR A 78 -14.65 9.41 0.80
CA TYR A 78 -13.34 9.98 1.10
C TYR A 78 -13.26 10.43 2.58
N ALA A 79 -13.67 9.55 3.48
CA ALA A 79 -14.05 9.98 4.81
C ALA A 79 -12.87 10.55 5.64
N LEU A 80 -11.69 9.95 5.46
CA LEU A 80 -10.46 10.40 6.11
C LEU A 80 -10.04 11.82 5.69
N PRO A 81 -9.80 12.12 4.39
CA PRO A 81 -9.40 13.47 3.98
C PRO A 81 -10.51 14.51 4.19
N ASN A 82 -11.78 14.11 4.23
CA ASN A 82 -12.91 15.01 4.56
C ASN A 82 -13.08 15.23 6.07
N GLY A 83 -12.33 14.54 6.92
CA GLY A 83 -12.37 14.72 8.37
C GLY A 83 -13.69 14.26 9.02
N ASN A 84 -14.39 13.31 8.41
CA ASN A 84 -15.67 12.78 8.90
C ASN A 84 -15.63 11.26 9.18
N TRP A 85 -14.45 10.63 9.08
CA TRP A 85 -14.31 9.20 9.37
C TRP A 85 -14.39 8.92 10.88
N MET A 86 -15.44 8.19 11.28
CA MET A 86 -15.64 7.68 12.63
C MET A 86 -15.24 6.20 12.72
N VAL A 87 -14.48 5.83 13.74
CA VAL A 87 -14.20 4.43 14.11
C VAL A 87 -14.78 4.21 15.51
N GLY A 88 -15.85 3.43 15.59
CA GLY A 88 -16.67 3.38 16.80
C GLY A 88 -17.23 4.78 17.11
N ASN A 89 -16.94 5.30 18.30
CA ASN A 89 -17.39 6.63 18.74
C ASN A 89 -16.27 7.69 18.63
N GLU A 90 -15.14 7.36 17.99
CA GLU A 90 -13.98 8.25 17.89
C GLU A 90 -13.79 8.77 16.47
N LEU A 91 -13.58 10.08 16.34
CA LEU A 91 -13.23 10.69 15.07
C LEU A 91 -11.75 10.45 14.77
N VAL A 92 -11.44 9.95 13.58
CA VAL A 92 -10.06 9.77 13.12
C VAL A 92 -9.44 11.13 12.83
N LYS A 93 -8.37 11.48 13.55
CA LYS A 93 -7.69 12.78 13.49
C LYS A 93 -6.19 12.62 13.24
N PRO A 94 -5.72 12.50 11.98
CA PRO A 94 -4.30 12.36 11.67
C PRO A 94 -3.44 13.52 12.17
N GLN A 95 -4.03 14.72 12.33
CA GLN A 95 -3.35 15.88 12.88
C GLN A 95 -2.90 15.70 14.34
N ASP A 96 -3.47 14.75 15.07
CA ASP A 96 -3.14 14.49 16.47
C ASP A 96 -1.91 13.56 16.62
N ILE A 97 -1.30 13.12 15.51
CA ILE A 97 -0.04 12.37 15.52
C ILE A 97 1.13 13.35 15.73
N LEU A 98 1.76 13.31 16.90
CA LEU A 98 2.82 14.26 17.29
C LEU A 98 4.23 13.66 17.37
N GLN A 99 4.33 12.39 17.79
CA GLN A 99 5.61 11.83 18.23
C GLN A 99 6.33 10.99 17.17
N SER A 100 5.66 10.64 16.08
CA SER A 100 6.19 9.80 15.00
C SER A 100 7.01 10.59 13.98
N ALA A 101 7.79 9.87 13.15
CA ALA A 101 8.29 10.40 11.88
C ALA A 101 7.47 9.77 10.75
N LEU A 102 7.31 10.46 9.63
CA LEU A 102 6.51 10.01 8.49
C LEU A 102 7.37 9.91 7.22
N LEU A 103 7.46 8.71 6.66
CA LEU A 103 8.01 8.48 5.33
C LEU A 103 6.89 8.03 4.40
N THR A 104 6.73 8.72 3.27
CA THR A 104 5.86 8.28 2.18
C THR A 104 6.69 7.90 0.97
N ILE A 105 6.38 6.76 0.35
CA ILE A 105 7.08 6.26 -0.84
C ILE A 105 6.06 6.08 -1.95
N GLU A 106 6.39 6.55 -3.16
CA GLU A 106 5.57 6.43 -4.36
C GLU A 106 6.42 5.91 -5.53
N GLY A 107 5.80 5.23 -6.49
CA GLY A 107 6.42 4.91 -7.77
C GLY A 107 6.08 5.97 -8.82
N GLU A 108 7.07 6.47 -9.56
CA GLU A 108 6.86 7.46 -10.64
C GLU A 108 5.88 6.97 -11.72
N MET A 109 5.85 5.64 -11.97
CA MET A 109 5.00 5.00 -12.96
C MET A 109 3.90 4.14 -12.30
N ASP A 110 3.51 4.44 -11.06
CA ASP A 110 2.41 3.74 -10.37
C ASP A 110 1.05 4.20 -10.93
N ASP A 111 0.30 3.27 -11.49
CA ASP A 111 -1.03 3.48 -12.08
C ASP A 111 -2.18 2.99 -11.18
N ILE A 112 -1.87 2.41 -10.01
CA ILE A 112 -2.84 1.98 -9.00
C ILE A 112 -2.99 3.08 -7.94
N SER A 113 -1.86 3.48 -7.35
CA SER A 113 -1.75 4.61 -6.41
C SER A 113 -0.86 5.68 -7.03
N GLY A 114 -1.44 6.48 -7.91
CA GLY A 114 -0.73 7.51 -8.65
C GLY A 114 0.00 8.53 -7.77
N SER A 115 1.04 9.14 -8.35
CA SER A 115 1.87 10.16 -7.69
C SER A 115 1.02 11.23 -6.99
N GLY A 116 1.41 11.57 -5.77
CA GLY A 116 0.75 12.51 -4.89
C GLY A 116 -0.28 11.91 -3.91
N GLN A 117 -0.84 10.73 -4.18
CA GLN A 117 -1.86 10.13 -3.30
C GLN A 117 -1.30 9.74 -1.94
N THR A 118 -0.15 9.08 -1.90
CA THR A 118 0.56 8.73 -0.67
C THR A 118 1.18 9.97 -0.02
N ARG A 119 1.73 10.89 -0.83
CA ARG A 119 2.29 12.18 -0.35
C ARG A 119 1.23 13.03 0.37
N ALA A 120 -0.05 12.89 0.04
CA ALA A 120 -1.14 13.61 0.70
C ALA A 120 -1.19 13.38 2.23
N ALA A 121 -0.67 12.25 2.72
CA ALA A 121 -0.55 11.98 4.16
C ALA A 121 0.20 13.09 4.92
N HIS A 122 1.16 13.76 4.29
CA HIS A 122 1.91 14.87 4.90
C HIS A 122 1.02 16.05 5.28
N LYS A 123 0.00 16.34 4.47
CA LYS A 123 -0.98 17.40 4.71
C LYS A 123 -2.01 17.02 5.79
N LEU A 124 -2.30 15.74 5.92
CA LEU A 124 -3.21 15.21 6.94
C LEU A 124 -2.54 15.17 8.31
N CYS A 125 -1.30 14.68 8.37
CA CYS A 125 -0.51 14.53 9.60
C CYS A 125 0.18 15.85 10.01
N LYS A 126 -0.59 16.92 10.20
CA LYS A 126 -0.08 18.27 10.52
C LYS A 126 0.69 18.35 11.85
N GLY A 127 0.37 17.46 12.80
CA GLY A 127 1.04 17.41 14.11
C GLY A 127 2.48 16.89 14.05
N ILE A 128 2.89 16.26 12.95
CA ILE A 128 4.27 15.83 12.75
C ILE A 128 5.07 17.03 12.25
N GLU A 129 6.20 17.32 12.91
CA GLU A 129 7.15 18.34 12.47
C GLU A 129 7.65 18.08 11.05
N GLU A 130 7.77 19.14 10.22
CA GLU A 130 8.22 19.00 8.82
C GLU A 130 9.62 18.39 8.70
N SER A 131 10.51 18.64 9.67
CA SER A 131 11.84 18.02 9.72
C SER A 131 11.83 16.50 9.95
N ARG A 132 10.68 15.94 10.30
CA ARG A 132 10.46 14.51 10.55
C ARG A 132 9.57 13.87 9.49
N LYS A 133 9.31 14.60 8.40
CA LYS A 133 8.54 14.16 7.25
C LYS A 133 9.48 14.03 6.06
N GLU A 134 9.44 12.87 5.43
CA GLU A 134 10.19 12.61 4.22
C GLU A 134 9.28 12.00 3.16
N HIS A 135 9.51 12.40 1.91
CA HIS A 135 8.83 11.81 0.76
C HIS A 135 9.88 11.33 -0.24
N TYR A 136 9.67 10.13 -0.77
CA TYR A 136 10.54 9.53 -1.77
C TYR A 136 9.74 8.99 -2.95
N GLU A 137 9.90 9.63 -4.10
CA GLU A 137 9.37 9.14 -5.37
C GLU A 137 10.44 8.32 -6.09
N VAL A 138 10.11 7.07 -6.40
CA VAL A 138 11.05 6.09 -6.94
C VAL A 138 10.99 6.15 -8.45
N SER A 139 11.97 6.83 -9.05
CA SER A 139 12.00 6.99 -10.50
C SER A 139 12.01 5.65 -11.25
N GLY A 140 11.11 5.57 -12.23
CA GLY A 140 10.83 4.43 -13.08
C GLY A 140 10.23 3.23 -12.35
N ALA A 141 9.76 3.33 -11.10
CA ALA A 141 9.04 2.24 -10.44
C ALA A 141 7.53 2.35 -10.72
N GLY A 142 6.91 1.24 -11.12
CA GLY A 142 5.46 1.06 -11.01
C GLY A 142 5.06 0.55 -9.62
N HIS A 143 3.76 0.29 -9.43
CA HIS A 143 3.16 -0.09 -8.15
C HIS A 143 3.93 -1.19 -7.39
N TYR A 144 4.22 -2.31 -8.04
CA TYR A 144 4.90 -3.43 -7.41
C TYR A 144 6.43 -3.25 -7.33
N GLY A 145 6.99 -2.36 -8.14
CA GLY A 145 8.43 -2.06 -8.16
C GLY A 145 8.92 -1.35 -6.90
N ILE A 146 8.00 -0.76 -6.13
CA ILE A 146 8.29 -0.18 -4.81
C ILE A 146 8.15 -1.20 -3.65
N PHE A 147 7.81 -2.46 -3.92
CA PHE A 147 7.71 -3.53 -2.92
C PHE A 147 8.59 -4.75 -3.25
N SER A 148 9.02 -4.92 -4.49
CA SER A 148 9.77 -6.09 -4.97
C SER A 148 10.80 -5.77 -6.07
N GLY A 149 11.65 -6.74 -6.39
CA GLY A 149 12.61 -6.65 -7.50
C GLY A 149 13.85 -5.79 -7.23
N SER A 150 14.57 -5.43 -8.30
CA SER A 150 15.83 -4.66 -8.21
C SER A 150 15.62 -3.23 -7.67
N ARG A 151 14.52 -2.56 -8.04
CA ARG A 151 14.19 -1.21 -7.55
C ARG A 151 13.91 -1.21 -6.04
N TRP A 152 13.17 -2.18 -5.53
CA TRP A 152 13.02 -2.35 -4.07
C TRP A 152 14.37 -2.53 -3.37
N ARG A 153 15.16 -3.52 -3.82
CA ARG A 153 16.44 -3.88 -3.19
C ARG A 153 17.46 -2.75 -3.20
N ASN A 154 17.54 -2.00 -4.31
CA ASN A 154 18.61 -1.03 -4.53
C ASN A 154 18.19 0.42 -4.24
N LYS A 155 16.89 0.74 -4.23
CA LYS A 155 16.39 2.13 -4.04
C LYS A 155 15.53 2.26 -2.79
N VAL A 156 14.45 1.48 -2.67
CA VAL A 156 13.44 1.68 -1.63
C VAL A 156 13.90 1.18 -0.28
N TYR A 157 14.36 -0.06 -0.21
CA TYR A 157 14.76 -0.69 1.05
C TYR A 157 15.90 0.08 1.75
N PRO A 158 16.98 0.52 1.08
CA PRO A 158 18.00 1.36 1.70
C PRO A 158 17.44 2.68 2.24
N ARG A 159 16.47 3.30 1.53
CA ARG A 159 15.84 4.55 1.97
C ARG A 159 15.04 4.34 3.27
N ILE A 160 14.27 3.26 3.36
CA ILE A 160 13.55 2.88 4.59
C ILE A 160 14.53 2.65 5.73
N GLN A 161 15.61 1.89 5.49
CA GLN A 161 16.62 1.65 6.52
C GLN A 161 17.27 2.94 7.02
N GLN A 162 17.63 3.85 6.11
CA GLN A 162 18.20 5.15 6.46
C GLN A 162 17.22 5.98 7.30
N PHE A 163 15.97 6.06 6.87
CA PHE A 163 14.92 6.80 7.58
C PHE A 163 14.71 6.26 8.99
N ILE A 164 14.60 4.94 9.13
CA ILE A 164 14.48 4.29 10.44
C ILE A 164 15.69 4.64 11.31
N ARG A 165 16.92 4.49 10.80
CA ARG A 165 18.14 4.81 11.57
C ARG A 165 18.20 6.27 11.99
N ALA A 166 17.77 7.20 11.14
CA ALA A 166 17.78 8.63 11.44
C ALA A 166 16.77 9.03 12.53
N HIS A 167 15.65 8.30 12.66
CA HIS A 167 14.59 8.59 13.62
C HIS A 167 14.48 7.60 14.78
N HIS A 168 15.27 6.53 14.76
CA HIS A 168 15.38 5.59 15.87
C HIS A 168 16.09 6.29 17.03
N ARG A 169 15.36 6.63 18.09
CA ARG A 169 15.95 7.16 19.31
C ARG A 169 16.92 6.13 19.88
N SER A 170 18.22 6.42 19.88
CA SER A 170 19.14 5.76 20.81
C SER A 170 18.76 6.20 22.21
N ASN A 171 18.13 5.33 22.99
CA ASN A 171 18.03 5.53 24.43
C ASN A 171 19.46 5.61 24.98
N PRO A 172 19.91 6.72 25.61
CA PRO A 172 21.26 6.82 26.17
C PRO A 172 21.47 5.96 27.43
N SER A 173 20.56 5.05 27.79
CA SER A 173 20.50 4.41 29.11
C SER A 173 21.02 2.97 29.15
N ASN A 174 22.00 2.59 28.32
CA ASN A 174 22.65 1.28 28.47
C ASN A 174 24.13 1.24 28.06
N GLN A 175 24.89 2.29 28.41
CA GLN A 175 26.36 2.27 28.31
C GLN A 175 27.10 2.38 29.67
N ASP A 176 26.38 2.47 30.79
CA ASP A 176 26.97 2.47 32.13
C ASP A 176 26.37 1.35 33.01
N ALA A 177 26.54 0.08 32.62
CA ALA A 177 26.32 -1.08 33.50
C ALA A 177 26.96 -2.37 32.94
N ASN A 178 28.29 -2.42 32.87
CA ASN A 178 29.20 -3.49 33.34
C ASN A 178 30.58 -3.36 32.70
#